data_AF-A0A5B7EDI0-F1
#
_entry.id   AF-A0A5B7EDI0-F1
#
_cell.length_a   1.000
_cell.length_b   1.000
_cell.length_c   1.000
_cell.angle_alpha   90.00
_cell.angle_beta   90.00
_cell.angle_gamma   90.00
#
_symmetry.space_group_name_H-M   'P 1'
#
loop_
_entity.id
_entity.type
_entity.pdbx_description
1 polymer ?
#
loop_
_entity_poly.entity_id
_entity_poly.type
_entity_poly.pdbx_seq_one_letter_code
_entity_poly.pdbx_strand_id
1 'polypeptide(L)'
;MAKNFKLLDPQQGGPTDSKRSTGGSGYQTLADNLLRFSEIDCFPKSLAMSRLDDEKRKTTSRDTEDMTPKFTRQSVDRSETLLKTCFFSDKPAGNESLRKASTFNLDRQVRKCALKLEDKSLIAKLSAGDMMAQDPLYHVKCLVSLYNKARDTKRTLDDQDDINHGIALGELVSYIDDACIDSHVASVFKLGDLTSLYSNQLKHLGTVLPGCVHSTKLKYQIMAYFPDMEEHKPGRDVLLAFNKDIGSALHKACEHDADSDGVHLARAANIVRRHMLKMKTTFSGSFDALCQKQSVPILSWH
;
A
#
# COMPACT_ATOMS: atom_id res chain seq x y z
N MET A 1 9.82 -45.35 -35.58
CA MET A 1 8.88 -45.87 -34.57
C MET A 1 8.24 -44.68 -33.88
N ALA A 2 7.03 -44.31 -34.31
CA ALA A 2 6.26 -43.20 -33.78
C ALA A 2 5.31 -43.73 -32.69
N LYS A 3 5.17 -43.00 -31.58
CA LYS A 3 4.02 -43.14 -30.67
C LYS A 3 3.27 -41.81 -30.62
N ASN A 4 2.10 -41.85 -31.24
CA ASN A 4 1.02 -40.89 -31.19
C ASN A 4 0.45 -40.80 -29.76
N PHE A 5 0.14 -39.58 -29.31
CA PHE A 5 -1.05 -39.35 -28.51
C PHE A 5 -1.71 -38.05 -28.99
N LYS A 6 -2.91 -38.20 -29.58
CA LYS A 6 -3.83 -37.13 -29.93
C LYS A 6 -5.06 -37.25 -29.04
N LEU A 7 -5.53 -36.08 -28.62
CA LEU A 7 -6.89 -35.66 -28.27
C LEU A 7 -7.68 -36.45 -27.21
N LEU A 8 -8.16 -35.71 -26.20
CA LEU A 8 -9.59 -35.57 -25.89
C LEU A 8 -9.82 -34.42 -24.88
N ASP A 9 -10.19 -33.25 -25.41
CA ASP A 9 -11.31 -32.44 -24.90
C ASP A 9 -12.44 -32.65 -25.93
N PRO A 10 -13.75 -32.65 -25.58
CA PRO A 10 -14.40 -31.63 -24.72
C PRO A 10 -15.53 -32.18 -23.82
N GLN A 11 -16.04 -31.37 -22.87
CA GLN A 11 -17.46 -30.98 -22.77
C GLN A 11 -17.69 -30.10 -21.54
N GLN A 12 -18.21 -28.91 -21.81
CA GLN A 12 -18.90 -28.01 -20.89
C GLN A 12 -20.22 -28.65 -20.43
N GLY A 13 -20.66 -28.38 -19.19
CA GLY A 13 -22.05 -28.68 -18.79
C GLY A 13 -22.27 -28.95 -17.29
N GLY A 14 -21.93 -28.01 -16.41
CA GLY A 14 -22.45 -28.01 -15.03
C GLY A 14 -23.86 -27.39 -15.02
N PRO A 15 -24.84 -27.94 -14.26
CA PRO A 15 -26.25 -27.61 -14.43
C PRO A 15 -26.54 -26.18 -13.98
N THR A 16 -26.64 -25.29 -14.97
CA THR A 16 -27.27 -23.98 -14.84
C THR A 16 -28.69 -24.05 -15.38
N ASP A 17 -29.52 -24.90 -14.78
CA ASP A 17 -30.97 -24.78 -14.92
C ASP A 17 -31.51 -23.90 -13.79
N SER A 18 -31.15 -22.62 -13.83
CA SER A 18 -32.02 -21.59 -13.25
C SER A 18 -32.84 -21.00 -14.38
N LYS A 19 -33.86 -21.74 -14.80
CA LYS A 19 -35.03 -21.13 -15.43
C LYS A 19 -35.61 -20.17 -14.40
N ARG A 20 -35.21 -18.89 -14.46
CA ARG A 20 -35.98 -17.82 -13.82
C ARG A 20 -37.32 -17.78 -14.53
N SER A 21 -38.30 -18.46 -13.94
CA SER A 21 -39.71 -18.16 -14.16
C SER A 21 -39.91 -16.69 -13.83
N THR A 22 -40.10 -15.90 -14.87
CA THR A 22 -40.47 -14.50 -14.80
C THR A 22 -41.87 -14.38 -14.21
N GLY A 23 -41.97 -14.06 -12.92
CA GLY A 23 -43.25 -13.73 -12.31
C GLY A 23 -43.34 -13.98 -10.81
N GLY A 24 -42.48 -13.35 -10.01
CA GLY A 24 -42.63 -13.38 -8.54
C GLY A 24 -41.58 -12.53 -7.84
N SER A 25 -42.02 -11.56 -7.04
CA SER A 25 -41.16 -10.88 -6.07
C SER A 25 -40.54 -11.93 -5.13
N GLY A 26 -39.26 -11.79 -4.74
CA GLY A 26 -38.49 -12.75 -3.92
C GLY A 26 -39.06 -13.15 -2.55
N TYR A 27 -40.28 -12.74 -2.24
CA TYR A 27 -41.08 -13.20 -1.10
C TYR A 27 -41.67 -14.61 -1.28
N GLN A 28 -41.97 -15.06 -2.52
CA GLN A 28 -42.44 -16.44 -2.76
C GLN A 28 -41.37 -17.47 -2.38
N THR A 29 -40.12 -17.22 -2.78
CA THR A 29 -38.97 -18.08 -2.41
C THR A 29 -38.70 -18.12 -0.91
N LEU A 30 -39.04 -17.06 -0.17
CA LEU A 30 -38.90 -17.06 1.29
C LEU A 30 -40.02 -17.87 1.96
N ALA A 31 -41.27 -17.72 1.50
CA ALA A 31 -42.40 -18.49 2.01
C ALA A 31 -42.23 -19.99 1.77
N ASP A 32 -41.79 -20.39 0.57
CA ASP A 32 -41.50 -21.79 0.23
C ASP A 32 -40.36 -22.37 1.08
N ASN A 33 -39.32 -21.56 1.35
CA ASN A 33 -38.23 -21.98 2.22
C ASN A 33 -38.69 -22.13 3.68
N LEU A 34 -39.55 -21.25 4.19
CA LEU A 34 -40.08 -21.34 5.56
C LEU A 34 -40.97 -22.59 5.74
N LEU A 35 -41.78 -22.94 4.74
CA LEU A 35 -42.54 -24.19 4.74
C LEU A 35 -41.62 -25.42 4.77
N ARG A 36 -40.56 -25.44 3.94
CA ARG A 36 -39.56 -26.52 3.97
C ARG A 36 -38.80 -26.64 5.29
N PHE A 37 -38.52 -25.52 5.98
CA PHE A 37 -37.90 -25.56 7.30
C PHE A 37 -38.83 -26.13 8.38
N SER A 38 -40.15 -25.96 8.23
CA SER A 38 -41.13 -26.57 9.13
C SER A 38 -41.24 -28.10 8.94
N GLU A 39 -41.07 -28.59 7.70
CA GLU A 39 -41.10 -30.03 7.38
C GLU A 39 -39.89 -30.81 7.95
N ILE A 40 -38.78 -30.12 8.23
CA ILE A 40 -37.52 -30.72 8.73
C ILE A 40 -37.36 -30.48 10.25
N ASP A 41 -38.41 -29.98 10.92
CA ASP A 41 -38.46 -29.74 12.39
C ASP A 41 -37.31 -28.85 12.91
N CYS A 42 -36.73 -28.03 12.02
CA CYS A 42 -35.59 -27.15 12.28
C CYS A 42 -36.02 -25.68 12.44
N PHE A 43 -37.29 -25.45 12.77
CA PHE A 43 -37.83 -24.10 12.88
C PHE A 43 -37.33 -23.41 14.15
N PRO A 44 -36.84 -22.16 14.09
CA PRO A 44 -36.44 -21.41 15.27
C PRO A 44 -37.65 -21.25 16.21
N LYS A 45 -37.51 -21.65 17.48
CA LYS A 45 -38.57 -21.53 18.50
C LYS A 45 -39.09 -20.09 18.71
N SER A 46 -38.41 -19.08 18.14
CA SER A 46 -38.76 -17.66 18.18
C SER A 46 -39.74 -17.22 17.09
N LEU A 47 -39.99 -18.03 16.06
CA LEU A 47 -40.96 -17.73 14.99
C LEU A 47 -42.14 -18.68 15.07
N ALA A 48 -43.34 -18.15 15.34
CA ALA A 48 -44.59 -18.90 15.26
C ALA A 48 -45.23 -18.66 13.88
N MET A 49 -45.49 -19.74 13.15
CA MET A 49 -46.17 -19.71 11.83
C MET A 49 -47.57 -19.08 11.88
N SER A 50 -48.20 -19.03 13.06
CA SER A 50 -49.53 -18.45 13.29
C SER A 50 -49.60 -16.92 13.13
N ARG A 51 -48.50 -16.25 12.77
CA ARG A 51 -48.44 -14.79 12.61
C ARG A 51 -48.32 -14.33 11.14
N LEU A 52 -48.52 -15.22 10.17
CA LEU A 52 -48.36 -14.91 8.74
C LEU A 52 -49.68 -14.68 7.97
N ASP A 53 -50.83 -14.86 8.61
CA ASP A 53 -52.14 -14.55 8.02
C ASP A 53 -52.66 -13.22 8.54
N ASP A 54 -52.14 -12.10 8.05
CA ASP A 54 -52.81 -10.80 8.18
C ASP A 54 -53.08 -10.21 6.80
N GLU A 55 -54.29 -10.52 6.33
CA GLU A 55 -54.91 -9.98 5.13
C GLU A 55 -55.27 -8.49 5.33
N LYS A 56 -54.96 -7.69 4.31
CA LYS A 56 -55.15 -6.24 4.21
C LYS A 56 -56.64 -5.84 4.10
N ARG A 57 -57.17 -5.00 5.01
CA ARG A 57 -58.27 -3.98 4.82
C ARG A 57 -58.50 -3.20 6.14
N LYS A 58 -58.36 -1.86 6.21
CA LYS A 58 -59.28 -0.74 5.84
C LYS A 58 -60.02 -0.15 7.06
N THR A 59 -59.81 1.15 7.26
CA THR A 59 -60.45 2.18 8.14
C THR A 59 -61.90 1.96 8.62
N THR A 60 -62.20 2.17 9.91
CA THR A 60 -62.96 3.34 10.53
C THR A 60 -63.44 3.10 11.99
N SER A 61 -63.12 4.06 12.89
CA SER A 61 -63.85 4.67 14.06
C SER A 61 -64.47 3.90 15.27
N ARG A 62 -64.08 4.37 16.49
CA ARG A 62 -64.86 4.67 17.75
C ARG A 62 -65.51 3.49 18.53
N ASP A 63 -65.57 3.38 19.86
CA ASP A 63 -65.32 4.23 21.06
C ASP A 63 -65.23 3.34 22.35
N THR A 64 -64.65 3.89 23.46
CA THR A 64 -64.87 3.62 24.94
C THR A 64 -64.57 2.22 25.54
N GLU A 65 -64.07 1.96 26.76
CA GLU A 65 -63.76 2.66 28.04
C GLU A 65 -62.86 1.69 28.89
N ASP A 66 -61.74 2.13 29.48
CA ASP A 66 -61.47 2.40 30.92
C ASP A 66 -60.66 1.29 31.66
N MET A 67 -59.70 1.73 32.48
CA MET A 67 -59.03 1.09 33.66
C MET A 67 -57.57 1.57 33.86
N THR A 68 -57.45 2.69 34.59
CA THR A 68 -56.48 3.09 35.66
C THR A 68 -54.94 2.96 35.52
N PRO A 69 -54.16 3.86 36.19
CA PRO A 69 -52.89 4.36 35.69
C PRO A 69 -51.66 3.67 36.31
N LYS A 70 -50.61 3.46 35.51
CA LYS A 70 -49.25 3.21 36.00
C LYS A 70 -48.37 4.40 35.67
N PHE A 71 -48.03 5.15 36.71
CA PHE A 71 -46.99 6.17 36.68
C PHE A 71 -45.65 5.51 36.38
N THR A 72 -45.00 5.90 35.28
CA THR A 72 -43.53 5.97 35.22
C THR A 72 -43.10 6.90 34.10
N ARG A 73 -42.34 7.93 34.51
CA ARG A 73 -41.50 8.83 33.71
C ARG A 73 -42.25 9.84 32.83
N GLN A 74 -42.41 11.01 33.44
CA GLN A 74 -42.55 12.34 32.85
C GLN A 74 -41.85 12.42 31.47
N SER A 75 -42.65 12.40 30.40
CA SER A 75 -42.20 12.89 29.10
C SER A 75 -42.13 14.40 29.23
N VAL A 76 -40.93 14.94 29.03
CA VAL A 76 -40.75 16.33 28.64
C VAL A 76 -41.67 16.61 27.45
N ASP A 77 -42.28 17.77 27.55
CA ASP A 77 -43.29 18.35 26.70
C ASP A 77 -42.96 18.25 25.20
N ARG A 78 -43.95 17.86 24.41
CA ARG A 78 -43.94 17.90 22.94
C ARG A 78 -44.11 19.37 22.52
N SER A 79 -43.05 20.17 22.58
CA SER A 79 -42.98 21.48 21.89
C SER A 79 -41.57 22.06 21.86
N GLU A 80 -40.63 21.35 21.24
CA GLU A 80 -39.52 22.01 20.56
C GLU A 80 -39.55 21.54 19.11
N THR A 81 -39.88 22.44 18.20
CA THR A 81 -39.49 22.29 16.80
C THR A 81 -37.96 22.34 16.77
N LEU A 82 -37.31 21.21 17.09
CA LEU A 82 -35.87 21.00 16.93
C LEU A 82 -35.52 21.52 15.55
N LEU A 83 -34.88 22.69 15.51
CA LEU A 83 -34.41 23.30 14.27
C LEU A 83 -33.52 22.25 13.63
N LYS A 84 -34.03 21.61 12.58
CA LYS A 84 -33.30 20.58 11.86
C LYS A 84 -32.04 21.25 11.30
N THR A 85 -30.89 20.88 11.84
CA THR A 85 -29.58 21.39 11.41
C THR A 85 -28.93 20.43 10.43
N CYS A 86 -28.09 20.98 9.56
CA CYS A 86 -27.27 20.20 8.65
C CYS A 86 -26.05 19.64 9.37
N PHE A 87 -25.88 18.33 9.28
CA PHE A 87 -24.77 17.57 9.87
C PHE A 87 -23.37 18.09 9.48
N PHE A 88 -23.19 18.54 8.24
CA PHE A 88 -21.89 19.01 7.74
C PHE A 88 -21.56 20.45 8.13
N SER A 89 -22.56 21.31 8.32
CA SER A 89 -22.35 22.75 8.46
C SER A 89 -22.90 23.35 9.74
N ASP A 90 -23.62 22.56 10.55
CA ASP A 90 -24.35 22.94 11.77
C ASP A 90 -25.38 24.08 11.60
N LYS A 91 -25.57 24.55 10.36
CA LYS A 91 -26.56 25.56 9.97
C LYS A 91 -27.97 24.96 9.95
N PRO A 92 -29.00 25.70 10.39
CA PRO A 92 -30.39 25.27 10.29
C PRO A 92 -30.82 25.13 8.83
N ALA A 93 -31.88 24.37 8.59
CA ALA A 93 -32.44 24.11 7.25
C ALA A 93 -32.68 25.38 6.42
N GLY A 94 -33.00 26.51 7.05
CA GLY A 94 -33.32 27.76 6.35
C GLY A 94 -34.37 27.51 5.25
N ASN A 95 -34.09 27.98 4.03
CA ASN A 95 -34.91 27.73 2.83
C ASN A 95 -34.51 26.46 2.05
N GLU A 96 -33.46 25.75 2.47
CA GLU A 96 -32.95 24.58 1.74
C GLU A 96 -33.51 23.27 2.32
N SER A 97 -33.96 22.38 1.43
CA SER A 97 -34.44 21.06 1.85
C SER A 97 -33.29 20.20 2.37
N LEU A 98 -33.39 19.81 3.64
CA LEU A 98 -32.49 18.82 4.24
C LEU A 98 -32.87 17.40 3.80
N ARG A 99 -31.87 16.61 3.45
CA ARG A 99 -32.00 15.18 3.15
C ARG A 99 -31.53 14.34 4.33
N LYS A 100 -32.17 13.20 4.52
CA LYS A 100 -31.80 12.19 5.52
C LYS A 100 -30.78 11.23 4.93
N ALA A 101 -29.77 10.85 5.71
CA ALA A 101 -28.88 9.76 5.32
C ALA A 101 -29.64 8.42 5.35
N SER A 102 -29.69 7.73 4.22
CA SER A 102 -30.48 6.49 4.06
C SER A 102 -29.68 5.29 3.55
N THR A 103 -28.37 5.44 3.33
CA THR A 103 -27.51 4.33 2.86
C THR A 103 -26.19 4.25 3.61
N PHE A 104 -25.73 3.01 3.85
CA PHE A 104 -24.37 2.74 4.36
C PHE A 104 -23.27 3.20 3.41
N ASN A 105 -23.54 3.27 2.11
CA ASN A 105 -22.55 3.73 1.13
C ASN A 105 -22.23 5.21 1.33
N LEU A 106 -23.26 6.04 1.59
CA LEU A 106 -23.08 7.45 1.93
C LEU A 106 -22.18 7.63 3.16
N ASP A 107 -22.45 6.89 4.24
CA ASP A 107 -21.63 6.90 5.46
C ASP A 107 -20.17 6.57 5.16
N ARG A 108 -19.93 5.46 4.44
CA ARG A 108 -18.59 5.02 4.07
C ARG A 108 -17.83 6.07 3.28
N GLN A 109 -18.48 6.72 2.31
CA GLN A 109 -17.85 7.77 1.50
C GLN A 109 -17.56 9.02 2.32
N VAL A 110 -18.48 9.43 3.20
CA VAL A 110 -18.31 10.60 4.07
C VAL A 110 -17.18 10.36 5.06
N ARG A 111 -17.09 9.19 5.71
CA ARG A 111 -15.94 8.81 6.56
C ARG A 111 -14.63 8.86 5.80
N LYS A 112 -14.59 8.32 4.58
CA LYS A 112 -13.40 8.37 3.71
C LYS A 112 -12.97 9.81 3.42
N CYS A 113 -13.92 10.69 3.14
CA CYS A 113 -13.64 12.11 2.88
C CYS A 113 -13.19 12.84 4.15
N ALA A 114 -13.82 12.57 5.30
CA ALA A 114 -13.48 13.17 6.58
C ALA A 114 -12.03 12.85 6.99
N LEU A 115 -11.62 11.58 6.86
CA LEU A 115 -10.24 11.16 7.10
C LEU A 115 -9.27 11.79 6.11
N LYS A 116 -9.62 11.81 4.81
CA LYS A 116 -8.77 12.38 3.77
C LYS A 116 -8.54 13.89 3.95
N LEU A 117 -9.56 14.60 4.41
CA LEU A 117 -9.50 16.04 4.66
C LEU A 117 -8.98 16.38 6.07
N GLU A 118 -8.72 15.37 6.91
CA GLU A 118 -8.42 15.52 8.34
C GLU A 118 -9.42 16.42 9.08
N ASP A 119 -10.69 16.38 8.67
CA ASP A 119 -11.76 17.21 9.24
C ASP A 119 -12.15 16.68 10.62
N LYS A 120 -11.47 17.20 11.65
CA LYS A 120 -11.62 16.77 13.05
C LYS A 120 -13.06 16.87 13.55
N SER A 121 -13.80 17.89 13.12
CA SER A 121 -15.20 18.09 13.51
C SER A 121 -16.08 16.99 12.92
N LEU A 122 -15.93 16.74 11.62
CA LEU A 122 -16.70 15.70 10.94
C LEU A 122 -16.32 14.29 11.45
N ILE A 123 -15.03 14.03 11.70
CA ILE A 123 -14.56 12.78 12.31
C ILE A 123 -15.20 12.59 13.69
N ALA A 124 -15.19 13.60 14.56
CA ALA A 124 -15.80 13.52 15.88
C ALA A 124 -17.30 13.19 15.83
N LYS A 125 -18.04 13.82 14.91
CA LYS A 125 -19.47 13.49 14.69
C LYS A 125 -19.67 12.05 14.24
N LEU A 126 -18.82 11.54 13.36
CA LEU A 126 -18.89 10.17 12.87
C LEU A 126 -18.42 9.12 13.90
N SER A 127 -17.65 9.52 14.92
CA SER A 127 -17.26 8.64 16.03
C SER A 127 -18.43 8.31 16.97
N ALA A 128 -19.49 9.13 17.00
CA ALA A 128 -20.67 8.89 17.83
C ALA A 128 -21.54 7.70 17.33
N GLY A 129 -21.29 7.20 16.12
CA GLY A 129 -22.04 6.08 15.51
C GLY A 129 -22.13 6.20 14.00
N ASP A 130 -22.73 5.23 13.32
CA ASP A 130 -22.95 5.34 11.87
C ASP A 130 -23.99 6.39 11.54
N MET A 131 -23.82 7.10 10.41
CA MET A 131 -24.77 8.09 9.94
C MET A 131 -26.19 7.49 9.83
N MET A 132 -26.33 6.20 9.53
CA MET A 132 -27.67 5.59 9.50
C MET A 132 -28.35 5.54 10.87
N ALA A 133 -27.59 5.29 11.94
CA ALA A 133 -28.10 5.19 13.30
C ALA A 133 -28.31 6.58 13.93
N GLN A 134 -27.48 7.56 13.56
CA GLN A 134 -27.59 8.94 14.04
C GLN A 134 -28.70 9.74 13.35
N ASP A 135 -29.27 9.21 12.27
CA ASP A 135 -30.32 9.86 11.50
C ASP A 135 -30.04 11.34 11.10
N PRO A 136 -28.83 11.67 10.59
CA PRO A 136 -28.42 13.02 10.32
C PRO A 136 -29.15 13.56 9.09
N LEU A 137 -29.50 14.83 9.21
CA LEU A 137 -30.03 15.64 8.13
C LEU A 137 -28.91 16.48 7.52
N TYR A 138 -28.87 16.61 6.19
CA TYR A 138 -27.81 17.35 5.52
C TYR A 138 -28.29 18.09 4.26
N HIS A 139 -27.61 19.20 3.93
CA HIS A 139 -27.80 19.87 2.65
C HIS A 139 -27.04 19.10 1.55
N VAL A 140 -27.69 18.90 0.39
CA VAL A 140 -27.05 18.29 -0.78
C VAL A 140 -25.81 19.06 -1.21
N LYS A 141 -25.86 20.39 -1.16
CA LYS A 141 -24.73 21.28 -1.50
C LYS A 141 -23.54 21.07 -0.56
N CYS A 142 -23.77 20.85 0.73
CA CYS A 142 -22.70 20.59 1.69
C CYS A 142 -22.02 19.25 1.42
N LEU A 143 -22.78 18.20 1.08
CA LEU A 143 -22.22 16.92 0.68
C LEU A 143 -21.38 17.04 -0.59
N VAL A 144 -21.89 17.73 -1.61
CA VAL A 144 -21.16 17.97 -2.86
C VAL A 144 -19.89 18.79 -2.59
N SER A 145 -19.96 19.80 -1.73
CA SER A 145 -18.79 20.60 -1.33
C SER A 145 -17.74 19.73 -0.64
N LEU A 146 -18.14 18.82 0.26
CA LEU A 146 -17.23 17.87 0.90
C LEU A 146 -16.52 16.99 -0.13
N TYR A 147 -17.26 16.43 -1.10
CA TYR A 147 -16.68 15.63 -2.18
C TYR A 147 -15.77 16.44 -3.10
N ASN A 148 -16.12 17.68 -3.42
CA ASN A 148 -15.28 18.57 -4.22
C ASN A 148 -13.95 18.84 -3.51
N LYS A 149 -14.02 19.25 -2.23
CA LYS A 149 -12.83 19.45 -1.40
C LYS A 149 -11.94 18.20 -1.38
N ALA A 150 -12.53 17.03 -1.10
CA ALA A 150 -11.77 15.77 -1.06
C ALA A 150 -11.16 15.40 -2.41
N ARG A 151 -11.76 15.79 -3.54
CA ARG A 151 -11.18 15.61 -4.88
C ARG A 151 -10.04 16.58 -5.13
N ASP A 152 -10.18 17.85 -4.74
CA ASP A 152 -9.15 18.87 -4.93
C ASP A 152 -7.90 18.55 -4.10
N THR A 153 -8.05 18.06 -2.87
CA THR A 153 -6.90 17.57 -2.08
C THR A 153 -6.21 16.36 -2.73
N LYS A 154 -6.90 15.58 -3.58
CA LYS A 154 -6.23 14.53 -4.35
C LYS A 154 -5.27 15.15 -5.36
N ARG A 155 -5.75 16.15 -6.10
CA ARG A 155 -5.00 16.80 -7.16
C ARG A 155 -3.74 17.45 -6.60
N THR A 156 -3.84 18.14 -5.47
CA THR A 156 -2.67 18.75 -4.82
C THR A 156 -1.63 17.73 -4.36
N LEU A 157 -2.04 16.52 -3.95
CA LEU A 157 -1.10 15.45 -3.59
C LEU A 157 -0.44 14.86 -4.84
N ASP A 158 -1.22 14.58 -5.88
CA ASP A 158 -0.71 14.09 -7.17
C ASP A 158 0.28 15.11 -7.78
N ASP A 159 -0.02 16.42 -7.71
CA ASP A 159 0.85 17.51 -8.17
C ASP A 159 2.16 17.59 -7.36
N GLN A 160 2.09 17.38 -6.03
CA GLN A 160 3.27 17.39 -5.17
C GLN A 160 4.18 16.18 -5.43
N ASP A 161 3.58 15.01 -5.68
CA ASP A 161 4.32 13.81 -6.04
C ASP A 161 5.06 14.01 -7.37
N ASP A 162 4.43 14.63 -8.36
CA ASP A 162 5.07 14.96 -9.65
C ASP A 162 6.25 15.94 -9.48
N ILE A 163 6.11 16.95 -8.62
CA ILE A 163 7.23 17.87 -8.27
C ILE A 163 8.36 17.09 -7.61
N ASN A 164 8.05 16.23 -6.64
CA ASN A 164 9.05 15.42 -5.94
C ASN A 164 9.77 14.46 -6.91
N HIS A 165 9.05 13.88 -7.86
CA HIS A 165 9.61 13.06 -8.93
C HIS A 165 10.59 13.83 -9.82
N GLY A 166 10.29 15.09 -10.13
CA GLY A 166 11.18 15.99 -10.85
C GLY A 166 12.47 16.30 -10.08
N ILE A 167 12.35 16.64 -8.79
CA ILE A 167 13.50 16.94 -7.91
C ILE A 167 14.41 15.71 -7.78
N ALA A 168 13.85 14.55 -7.44
CA ALA A 168 14.61 13.31 -7.29
C ALA A 168 15.32 12.88 -8.58
N LEU A 169 14.72 13.14 -9.75
CA LEU A 169 15.34 12.85 -11.03
C LEU A 169 16.49 13.82 -11.31
N GLY A 170 16.30 15.11 -11.03
CA GLY A 170 17.33 16.12 -11.18
C GLY A 170 18.58 15.81 -10.35
N GLU A 171 18.41 15.44 -9.08
CA GLU A 171 19.53 15.04 -8.23
C GLU A 171 20.25 13.78 -8.73
N LEU A 172 19.50 12.81 -9.24
CA LEU A 172 20.10 11.59 -9.81
C LEU A 172 20.92 11.90 -11.06
N VAL A 173 20.43 12.80 -11.91
CA VAL A 173 21.14 13.29 -13.10
C VAL A 173 22.41 14.04 -12.68
N SER A 174 22.33 14.94 -11.70
CA SER A 174 23.52 15.62 -11.14
C SER A 174 24.55 14.63 -10.61
N TYR A 175 24.13 13.61 -9.85
CA TYR A 175 25.03 12.58 -9.35
C TYR A 175 25.77 11.84 -10.47
N ILE A 176 25.06 11.52 -11.57
CA ILE A 176 25.67 10.86 -12.73
C ILE A 176 26.67 11.81 -13.40
N ASP A 177 26.32 13.08 -13.61
CA ASP A 177 27.20 14.09 -14.22
C ASP A 177 28.47 14.30 -13.39
N ASP A 178 28.35 14.49 -12.08
CA ASP A 178 29.48 14.69 -11.17
C ASP A 178 30.41 13.47 -11.18
N ALA A 179 29.83 12.26 -11.17
CA ALA A 179 30.60 11.02 -11.27
C ALA A 179 31.32 10.87 -12.63
N CYS A 180 30.87 11.55 -13.68
CA CYS A 180 31.55 11.55 -14.98
C CYS A 180 32.65 12.61 -15.08
N ILE A 181 32.56 13.71 -14.33
CA ILE A 181 33.53 14.81 -14.34
C ILE A 181 34.73 14.48 -13.44
N ASP A 182 34.49 13.93 -12.25
CA ASP A 182 35.52 13.75 -11.22
C ASP A 182 36.34 12.47 -11.37
N SER A 183 35.90 11.54 -12.23
CA SER A 183 36.52 10.22 -12.33
C SER A 183 37.52 10.14 -13.48
N HIS A 184 38.78 9.83 -13.15
CA HIS A 184 39.75 9.40 -14.14
C HIS A 184 39.37 8.05 -14.78
N VAL A 185 38.43 7.30 -14.20
CA VAL A 185 37.94 5.98 -14.64
C VAL A 185 36.55 6.13 -15.27
N ALA A 186 36.27 5.38 -16.32
CA ALA A 186 34.94 5.29 -16.89
C ALA A 186 33.86 4.90 -15.86
N SER A 187 32.86 5.77 -15.68
CA SER A 187 31.79 5.55 -14.71
C SER A 187 30.72 4.60 -15.27
N VAL A 188 30.54 3.48 -14.60
CA VAL A 188 29.53 2.45 -14.94
C VAL A 188 28.53 2.36 -13.79
N PHE A 189 27.24 2.50 -14.09
CA PHE A 189 26.18 2.56 -13.10
C PHE A 189 25.29 1.32 -13.18
N LYS A 190 24.97 0.72 -12.03
CA LYS A 190 23.95 -0.34 -11.97
C LYS A 190 22.56 0.29 -11.90
N LEU A 191 21.64 -0.16 -12.78
CA LEU A 191 20.26 0.33 -12.79
C LEU A 191 19.54 0.05 -11.46
N GLY A 192 19.85 -1.07 -10.80
CA GLY A 192 19.31 -1.40 -9.47
C GLY A 192 19.69 -0.37 -8.41
N ASP A 193 20.93 0.11 -8.43
CA ASP A 193 21.44 1.08 -7.49
C ASP A 193 20.82 2.46 -7.76
N LEU A 194 20.75 2.88 -9.02
CA LEU A 194 20.06 4.12 -9.42
C LEU A 194 18.56 4.10 -9.04
N THR A 195 17.90 2.95 -9.21
CA THR A 195 16.49 2.78 -8.78
C THR A 195 16.36 2.91 -7.27
N SER A 196 17.33 2.39 -6.52
CA SER A 196 17.35 2.47 -5.05
C SER A 196 17.60 3.91 -4.57
N LEU A 197 18.56 4.61 -5.17
CA LEU A 197 18.84 6.03 -4.90
C LEU A 197 17.60 6.89 -5.17
N TYR A 198 16.99 6.72 -6.34
CA TYR A 198 15.79 7.45 -6.70
C TYR A 198 14.62 7.17 -5.75
N SER A 199 14.40 5.89 -5.39
CA SER A 199 13.36 5.49 -4.45
C SER A 199 13.60 6.05 -3.05
N ASN A 200 14.86 6.09 -2.60
CA ASN A 200 15.22 6.67 -1.33
C ASN A 200 14.97 8.18 -1.33
N GLN A 201 15.32 8.87 -2.42
CA GLN A 201 15.10 10.31 -2.52
C GLN A 201 13.61 10.68 -2.51
N LEU A 202 12.77 9.91 -3.19
CA LEU A 202 11.31 10.09 -3.13
C LEU A 202 10.75 9.91 -1.72
N LYS A 203 11.27 8.95 -0.95
CA LYS A 203 10.89 8.78 0.45
C LYS A 203 11.32 9.96 1.32
N HIS A 204 12.53 10.48 1.09
CA HIS A 204 13.03 11.67 1.79
C HIS A 204 12.17 12.91 1.52
N LEU A 205 11.65 13.05 0.30
CA LEU A 205 10.73 14.12 -0.09
C LEU A 205 9.28 13.91 0.39
N GLY A 206 9.00 12.84 1.14
CA GLY A 206 7.68 12.57 1.71
C GLY A 206 6.68 11.91 0.75
N THR A 207 7.14 11.42 -0.40
CA THR A 207 6.31 10.75 -1.41
C THR A 207 5.94 9.35 -0.91
N VAL A 208 4.65 9.05 -0.77
CA VAL A 208 4.18 7.74 -0.33
C VAL A 208 4.15 6.80 -1.52
N LEU A 209 5.24 6.05 -1.73
CA LEU A 209 5.33 5.04 -2.78
C LEU A 209 4.58 3.76 -2.37
N PRO A 210 3.46 3.40 -3.02
CA PRO A 210 2.74 2.15 -2.73
C PRO A 210 3.47 0.90 -3.27
N GLY A 211 4.65 1.07 -3.90
CA GLY A 211 5.43 -0.02 -4.50
C GLY A 211 6.84 0.42 -4.91
N CYS A 212 7.55 -0.47 -5.61
CA CYS A 212 8.87 -0.18 -6.16
C CYS A 212 8.76 0.71 -7.41
N VAL A 213 9.70 1.63 -7.60
CA VAL A 213 9.79 2.45 -8.81
C VAL A 213 10.03 1.54 -10.02
N HIS A 214 9.37 1.85 -11.14
CA HIS A 214 9.58 1.16 -12.40
C HIS A 214 10.97 1.46 -12.98
N SER A 215 11.93 0.57 -12.71
CA SER A 215 13.32 0.69 -13.19
C SER A 215 13.43 0.89 -14.70
N THR A 216 12.55 0.28 -15.49
CA THR A 216 12.51 0.46 -16.96
C THR A 216 12.12 1.89 -17.35
N LYS A 217 11.15 2.50 -16.67
CA LYS A 217 10.74 3.89 -16.92
C LYS A 217 11.86 4.86 -16.53
N LEU A 218 12.45 4.63 -15.35
CA LEU A 218 13.57 5.43 -14.87
C LEU A 218 14.77 5.35 -15.82
N LYS A 219 15.10 4.15 -16.31
CA LYS A 219 16.15 3.95 -17.32
C LYS A 219 15.93 4.83 -18.55
N TYR A 220 14.73 4.78 -19.14
CA TYR A 220 14.43 5.61 -20.32
C TYR A 220 14.49 7.10 -20.04
N GLN A 221 14.10 7.54 -18.84
CA GLN A 221 14.25 8.93 -18.44
C GLN A 221 15.73 9.32 -18.36
N ILE A 222 16.57 8.53 -17.70
CA ILE A 222 18.02 8.78 -17.61
C ILE A 222 18.67 8.82 -18.99
N MET A 223 18.39 7.83 -19.85
CA MET A 223 18.94 7.78 -21.21
C MET A 223 18.44 8.94 -22.09
N ALA A 224 17.28 9.53 -21.80
CA ALA A 224 16.81 10.72 -22.51
C ALA A 224 17.63 11.98 -22.14
N TYR A 225 18.14 12.06 -20.91
CA TYR A 225 19.08 13.12 -20.50
C TYR A 225 20.50 12.86 -21.02
N PHE A 226 20.91 11.59 -21.09
CA PHE A 226 22.24 11.17 -21.52
C PHE A 226 22.18 10.34 -22.81
N PRO A 227 22.12 10.97 -24.00
CA PRO A 227 21.96 10.26 -25.27
C PRO A 227 23.14 9.35 -25.61
N ASP A 228 24.33 9.66 -25.11
CA ASP A 228 25.56 8.87 -25.34
C ASP A 228 25.68 7.65 -24.39
N MET A 229 24.71 7.46 -23.50
CA MET A 229 24.67 6.37 -22.53
C MET A 229 23.97 5.14 -23.12
N GLU A 230 24.60 3.98 -22.97
CA GLU A 230 24.12 2.69 -23.46
C GLU A 230 23.79 1.71 -22.34
N GLU A 231 22.83 0.82 -22.63
CA GLU A 231 22.42 -0.26 -21.75
C GLU A 231 23.23 -1.53 -22.03
N HIS A 232 23.93 -2.04 -21.01
CA HIS A 232 24.64 -3.31 -21.06
C HIS A 232 23.98 -4.32 -20.11
N LYS A 233 23.78 -5.55 -20.57
CA LYS A 233 23.12 -6.62 -19.81
C LYS A 233 24.06 -7.81 -19.56
N PRO A 234 25.12 -7.65 -18.74
CA PRO A 234 25.96 -8.77 -18.35
C PRO A 234 25.23 -9.62 -17.29
N GLY A 235 24.29 -10.44 -17.74
CA GLY A 235 23.57 -11.38 -16.88
C GLY A 235 22.34 -10.79 -16.20
N ARG A 236 22.27 -10.87 -14.86
CA ARG A 236 21.08 -10.49 -14.08
C ARG A 236 20.92 -8.99 -13.89
N ASP A 237 22.03 -8.27 -13.88
CA ASP A 237 22.07 -6.83 -13.65
C ASP A 237 22.06 -6.06 -14.98
N VAL A 238 21.40 -4.92 -14.98
CA VAL A 238 21.43 -3.95 -16.08
C VAL A 238 22.40 -2.85 -15.71
N LEU A 239 23.43 -2.65 -16.53
CA LEU A 239 24.43 -1.60 -16.38
C LEU A 239 24.18 -0.49 -17.40
N LEU A 240 24.48 0.74 -17.00
CA LEU A 240 24.47 1.93 -17.85
C LEU A 240 25.88 2.50 -17.91
N ALA A 241 26.39 2.73 -19.11
CA ALA A 241 27.72 3.27 -19.34
C ALA A 241 27.75 4.14 -20.59
N PHE A 242 28.63 5.14 -20.63
CA PHE A 242 28.82 5.97 -21.83
C PHE A 242 29.68 5.26 -22.86
N ASN A 243 29.29 5.28 -24.13
CA ASN A 243 29.99 4.53 -25.19
C ASN A 243 31.48 4.90 -25.26
N LYS A 244 31.79 6.20 -25.19
CA LYS A 244 33.15 6.75 -25.18
C LYS A 244 34.04 6.22 -24.04
N ASP A 245 33.43 5.85 -22.92
CA ASP A 245 34.15 5.50 -21.69
C ASP A 245 34.31 3.98 -21.54
N ILE A 246 33.50 3.15 -22.22
CA ILE A 246 33.59 1.68 -22.14
C ILE A 246 34.99 1.17 -22.50
N GLY A 247 35.61 1.74 -23.55
CA GLY A 247 36.97 1.36 -23.96
C GLY A 247 38.00 1.66 -22.87
N SER A 248 37.90 2.82 -22.21
CA SER A 248 38.75 3.17 -21.07
C SER A 248 38.46 2.29 -19.85
N ALA A 249 37.19 1.97 -19.58
CA ALA A 249 36.78 1.07 -18.51
C ALA A 249 37.42 -0.32 -18.67
N LEU A 250 37.32 -0.87 -19.89
CA LEU A 250 37.89 -2.16 -20.25
C LEU A 250 39.42 -2.11 -20.19
N HIS A 251 40.04 -1.06 -20.73
CA HIS A 251 41.48 -0.89 -20.66
C HIS A 251 41.97 -0.91 -19.21
N LYS A 252 41.32 -0.16 -18.32
CA LYS A 252 41.65 -0.13 -16.89
C LYS A 252 41.36 -1.43 -16.15
N ALA A 253 40.27 -2.12 -16.49
CA ALA A 253 39.98 -3.44 -15.93
C ALA A 253 41.01 -4.48 -16.38
N CYS A 254 41.61 -4.29 -17.56
CA CYS A 254 42.68 -5.11 -18.10
C CYS A 254 44.09 -4.62 -17.73
N GLU A 255 44.24 -3.39 -17.20
CA GLU A 255 45.45 -2.91 -16.54
C GLU A 255 45.61 -3.65 -15.21
N HIS A 256 46.00 -4.92 -15.28
CA HIS A 256 46.68 -5.55 -14.17
C HIS A 256 48.10 -4.97 -14.17
N ASP A 257 48.30 -3.88 -13.44
CA ASP A 257 49.62 -3.26 -13.29
C ASP A 257 50.46 -4.10 -12.32
N ALA A 258 50.97 -5.22 -12.86
CA ALA A 258 51.87 -6.12 -12.14
C ALA A 258 53.12 -5.39 -11.61
N ASP A 259 53.51 -4.29 -12.25
CA ASP A 259 54.62 -3.45 -11.80
C ASP A 259 54.23 -2.64 -10.55
N SER A 260 53.04 -2.03 -10.53
CA SER A 260 52.49 -1.37 -9.33
C SER A 260 52.31 -2.35 -8.18
N ASP A 261 51.69 -3.52 -8.42
CA ASP A 261 51.56 -4.56 -7.39
C ASP A 261 52.93 -5.03 -6.89
N GLY A 262 53.89 -5.20 -7.80
CA GLY A 262 55.28 -5.52 -7.49
C GLY A 262 55.95 -4.47 -6.61
N VAL A 263 55.73 -3.18 -6.89
CA VAL A 263 56.25 -2.06 -6.09
C VAL A 263 55.63 -2.02 -4.69
N HIS A 264 54.31 -2.21 -4.58
CA HIS A 264 53.60 -2.26 -3.31
C HIS A 264 54.07 -3.44 -2.45
N LEU A 265 54.17 -4.62 -3.05
CA LEU A 265 54.70 -5.83 -2.39
C LEU A 265 56.16 -5.65 -1.96
N ALA A 266 57.01 -5.06 -2.82
CA ALA A 266 58.40 -4.78 -2.48
C ALA A 266 58.51 -3.81 -1.29
N ARG A 267 57.69 -2.74 -1.26
CA ARG A 267 57.63 -1.81 -0.12
C ARG A 267 57.18 -2.52 1.15
N ALA A 268 56.11 -3.31 1.10
CA ALA A 268 55.61 -4.08 2.23
C ALA A 268 56.67 -5.06 2.78
N ALA A 269 57.31 -5.84 1.89
CA ALA A 269 58.38 -6.75 2.25
C ALA A 269 59.59 -6.02 2.89
N ASN A 270 59.90 -4.82 2.42
CA ASN A 270 61.00 -4.02 2.95
C ASN A 270 60.68 -3.42 4.33
N ILE A 271 59.40 -3.13 4.63
CA ILE A 271 58.95 -2.75 5.98
C ILE A 271 59.11 -3.93 6.93
N VAL A 272 58.62 -5.12 6.55
CA VAL A 272 58.73 -6.34 7.37
C VAL A 272 60.19 -6.69 7.62
N ARG A 273 61.03 -6.70 6.58
CA ARG A 273 62.47 -6.98 6.72
C ARG A 273 63.16 -5.99 7.66
N ARG A 274 62.87 -4.68 7.54
CA ARG A 274 63.41 -3.67 8.47
C ARG A 274 62.96 -3.90 9.91
N HIS A 275 61.71 -4.33 10.12
CA HIS A 275 61.21 -4.66 11.45
C HIS A 275 61.92 -5.90 12.01
N MET A 276 62.02 -6.98 11.23
CA MET A 276 62.72 -8.21 11.63
C MET A 276 64.19 -7.96 11.97
N LEU A 277 64.91 -7.14 11.20
CA LEU A 277 66.32 -6.83 11.44
C LEU A 277 66.55 -5.90 12.64
N LYS A 278 65.54 -5.09 13.01
CA LYS A 278 65.58 -4.26 14.22
C LYS A 278 65.19 -5.03 15.48
N MET A 279 64.48 -6.16 15.33
CA MET A 279 64.20 -7.05 16.45
C MET A 279 65.49 -7.73 16.89
N LYS A 280 65.83 -7.58 18.17
CA LYS A 280 66.97 -8.26 18.78
C LYS A 280 66.60 -9.73 18.98
N THR A 281 66.84 -10.57 17.99
CA THR A 281 66.59 -12.01 18.10
C THR A 281 67.64 -12.64 19.00
N THR A 282 67.32 -12.87 20.26
CA THR A 282 68.16 -13.62 21.19
C THR A 282 67.91 -15.11 21.01
N PHE A 283 68.48 -15.69 19.95
CA PHE A 283 68.54 -17.14 19.83
C PHE A 283 69.77 -17.64 20.61
N SER A 284 69.55 -18.29 21.75
CA SER A 284 70.59 -18.78 22.66
C SER A 284 71.20 -20.13 22.23
N GLY A 285 70.93 -20.60 21.01
CA GLY A 285 71.43 -21.88 20.52
C GLY A 285 70.68 -23.12 21.04
N SER A 286 69.69 -22.93 21.90
CA SER A 286 68.77 -23.98 22.35
C SER A 286 67.33 -23.50 22.21
N PHE A 287 66.44 -24.43 21.88
CA PHE A 287 65.00 -24.19 21.95
C PHE A 287 64.50 -24.54 23.34
N ASP A 288 63.47 -23.84 23.81
CA ASP A 288 62.79 -24.19 25.05
C ASP A 288 62.25 -25.63 24.97
N ALA A 289 62.33 -26.37 26.08
CA ALA A 289 61.90 -27.78 26.14
C ALA A 289 60.42 -27.98 25.76
N LEU A 290 59.60 -26.92 25.84
CA LEU A 290 58.18 -26.94 25.49
C LEU A 290 57.88 -26.22 24.17
N CYS A 291 58.89 -25.74 23.44
CA CYS A 291 58.69 -24.95 22.21
C CYS A 291 57.81 -25.68 21.19
N GLN A 292 57.95 -27.01 21.05
CA GLN A 292 57.16 -27.82 20.13
C GLN A 292 55.68 -27.87 20.54
N LYS A 293 55.38 -27.91 21.84
CA LYS A 293 54.00 -27.93 22.35
C LYS A 293 53.33 -26.56 22.24
N GLN A 294 54.09 -25.48 22.41
CA GLN A 294 53.60 -24.09 22.34
C GLN A 294 53.47 -23.56 20.91
N SER A 295 54.16 -24.16 19.95
CA SER A 295 54.09 -23.76 18.53
C SER A 295 52.83 -24.24 17.82
N VAL A 296 52.05 -25.13 18.46
CA VAL A 296 50.77 -25.61 17.94
C VAL A 296 49.65 -24.75 18.56
N PRO A 297 48.80 -24.09 17.76
CA PRO A 297 47.68 -23.32 18.28
C PRO A 297 46.79 -24.22 19.14
N ILE A 298 46.54 -23.81 20.39
CA ILE A 298 45.60 -24.52 21.26
C ILE A 298 44.20 -24.30 20.67
N LEU A 299 43.59 -25.36 20.14
CA LEU A 299 42.20 -25.35 19.70
C LEU A 299 41.31 -25.22 20.95
N SER A 300 41.00 -23.99 21.34
CA SER A 300 39.97 -23.71 22.33
C SER A 300 38.60 -23.82 21.64
N TRP A 301 37.96 -24.97 21.77
CA TRP A 301 36.53 -25.11 21.46
C TRP A 301 35.75 -24.57 22.67
N HIS A 302 35.14 -23.39 22.50
CA HIS A 302 34.09 -22.88 23.38
C HIS A 302 32.78 -22.83 22.60
#